data_AF-A0A443RSJ8-F1
#
_entry.id   AF-A0A443RSJ8-F1
#
_cell.length_a   1.000
_cell.length_b   1.000
_cell.length_c   1.000
_cell.angle_alpha   90.00
_cell.angle_beta   90.00
_cell.angle_gamma   90.00
#
_symmetry.space_group_name_H-M   'P 1'
#
loop_
_entity.id
_entity.type
_entity.pdbx_description
1 polymer ?
#
loop_
_entity_poly.entity_id
_entity_poly.type
_entity_poly.pdbx_seq_one_letter_code
_entity_poly.pdbx_strand_id
1 'polypeptide(L)'
;MSGYGSKKQYIHVAIDNFTRYLWTLSSKTQTAKDFINLVKQISQTNKPKLIIADRYTGINSTEFKNYLEKQSIKIQFITVNCPQSNGMCERMNQTLVTRLRCKINEKSKNVCWPKLLIDVTEEYNNSPHSVTTFSPKYLMFGIEPFAPITDKYYPEMKEARRIALEKSSANHALNKKYYDEKHEDYEFKIGELVYVENKNEISRKKLEPI
;
A
#
# COMPACT_ATOMS: atom_id res chain seq x y z
N MET A 1 -16.58 11.90 16.80
CA MET A 1 -16.55 13.38 16.74
C MET A 1 -15.13 13.81 16.41
N SER A 2 -15.00 14.69 15.42
CA SER A 2 -13.74 15.17 14.85
C SER A 2 -13.06 16.19 15.77
N GLY A 3 -12.10 15.74 16.59
CA GLY A 3 -11.24 16.64 17.37
C GLY A 3 -10.24 17.47 16.54
N TYR A 4 -10.19 17.29 15.22
CA TYR A 4 -9.16 17.88 14.35
C TYR A 4 -9.74 18.46 13.05
N GLY A 5 -10.71 19.37 13.13
CA GLY A 5 -11.05 20.41 12.12
C GLY A 5 -11.33 20.01 10.66
N SER A 6 -11.33 18.73 10.29
CA SER A 6 -11.48 18.24 8.92
C SER A 6 -12.68 17.32 8.80
N LYS A 7 -13.49 17.55 7.75
CA LYS A 7 -14.61 16.66 7.35
C LYS A 7 -14.16 15.41 6.59
N LYS A 8 -12.85 15.26 6.33
CA LYS A 8 -12.29 14.08 5.64
C LYS A 8 -12.26 12.89 6.60
N GLN A 9 -12.54 11.70 6.07
CA GLN A 9 -12.70 10.46 6.83
C GLN A 9 -11.83 9.31 6.30
N TYR A 10 -11.39 9.39 5.03
CA TYR A 10 -10.72 8.28 4.36
C TYR A 10 -9.33 8.67 3.88
N ILE A 11 -8.44 7.68 3.90
CA ILE A 11 -7.10 7.74 3.31
C ILE A 11 -7.08 6.74 2.17
N HIS A 12 -6.87 7.24 0.96
CA HIS A 12 -6.61 6.45 -0.23
C HIS A 12 -5.11 6.30 -0.36
N VAL A 13 -4.64 5.07 -0.57
CA VAL A 13 -3.23 4.73 -0.58
C VAL A 13 -2.90 3.97 -1.86
N ALA A 14 -1.75 4.29 -2.43
CA ALA A 14 -1.14 3.50 -3.50
C ALA A 14 0.35 3.37 -3.19
N ILE A 15 0.91 2.19 -3.41
CA ILE A 15 2.32 1.92 -3.22
C ILE A 15 2.92 1.34 -4.50
N ASP A 16 4.09 1.82 -4.89
CA ASP A 16 4.86 1.19 -5.95
C ASP A 16 5.48 -0.12 -5.46
N ASN A 17 5.23 -1.20 -6.20
CA ASN A 17 5.64 -2.55 -5.79
C ASN A 17 7.16 -2.80 -5.90
N PHE A 18 7.95 -1.87 -6.40
CA PHE A 18 9.40 -2.02 -6.42
C PHE A 18 10.07 -1.08 -5.42
N THR A 19 9.91 0.23 -5.65
CA THR A 19 10.52 1.29 -4.87
C THR A 19 9.92 1.44 -3.48
N ARG A 20 8.71 0.89 -3.24
CA ARG A 20 7.89 1.12 -2.05
C ARG A 20 7.41 2.56 -1.93
N TYR A 21 7.46 3.35 -3.00
CA TYR A 21 7.05 4.75 -2.95
C TYR A 21 5.54 4.85 -2.67
N LEU A 22 5.19 5.66 -1.69
CA LEU A 22 3.82 5.79 -1.19
C LEU A 22 3.18 7.09 -1.70
N TRP A 23 2.02 6.94 -2.30
CA TRP A 23 1.08 8.04 -2.55
C TRP A 23 -0.10 7.93 -1.59
N THR A 24 -0.47 9.05 -0.99
CA THR A 24 -1.66 9.15 -0.14
C THR A 24 -2.54 10.30 -0.59
N LEU A 25 -3.86 10.10 -0.47
CA LEU A 25 -4.86 11.12 -0.72
C LEU A 25 -5.96 11.03 0.33
N SER A 26 -6.26 12.15 0.98
CA SER A 26 -7.35 12.22 1.96
C SER A 26 -8.63 12.74 1.33
N SER A 27 -9.77 12.16 1.70
CA SER A 27 -11.08 12.51 1.14
C SER A 27 -12.23 12.33 2.16
N LYS A 28 -13.43 12.81 1.81
CA LYS A 28 -14.65 12.63 2.61
C LYS A 28 -15.41 11.35 2.26
N THR A 29 -15.07 10.73 1.14
CA THR A 29 -15.80 9.64 0.51
C THR A 29 -14.83 8.58 -0.02
N GLN A 30 -15.37 7.46 -0.51
CA GLN A 30 -14.58 6.43 -1.18
C GLN A 30 -15.15 6.14 -2.57
N THR A 31 -15.41 7.22 -3.32
CA THR A 31 -16.02 7.12 -4.65
C THR A 31 -14.96 6.87 -5.73
N ALA A 32 -15.41 6.47 -6.91
CA ALA A 32 -14.56 6.35 -8.10
C ALA A 32 -13.71 7.61 -8.34
N LYS A 33 -14.30 8.80 -8.15
CA LYS A 33 -13.62 10.09 -8.30
C LYS A 33 -12.42 10.24 -7.37
N ASP A 34 -12.51 9.77 -6.13
CA ASP A 34 -11.41 9.82 -5.18
C ASP A 34 -10.23 8.94 -5.64
N PHE A 35 -10.53 7.73 -6.14
CA PHE A 35 -9.51 6.83 -6.71
C PHE A 35 -8.94 7.38 -8.02
N ILE A 36 -9.75 7.99 -8.89
CA ILE A 36 -9.27 8.67 -10.11
C ILE A 36 -8.26 9.77 -9.74
N ASN A 37 -8.56 10.57 -8.72
CA ASN A 37 -7.66 11.63 -8.26
C ASN A 37 -6.34 11.07 -7.72
N LEU A 38 -6.37 9.94 -7.01
CA LEU A 38 -5.15 9.25 -6.60
C LEU A 38 -4.33 8.79 -7.82
N VAL A 39 -4.97 8.19 -8.84
CA VAL A 39 -4.27 7.77 -10.07
C VAL A 39 -3.70 8.95 -10.85
N LYS A 40 -4.40 10.10 -10.88
CA LYS A 40 -3.87 11.33 -11.46
C LYS A 40 -2.61 11.80 -10.73
N GLN A 41 -2.60 11.76 -9.40
CA GLN A 41 -1.42 12.11 -8.60
C GLN A 41 -0.24 11.19 -8.90
N ILE A 42 -0.47 9.87 -9.03
CA ILE A 42 0.59 8.92 -9.43
C ILE A 42 1.11 9.29 -10.83
N SER A 43 0.21 9.57 -11.76
CA SER A 43 0.54 9.87 -13.16
C SER A 43 1.32 11.18 -13.36
N GLN A 44 1.37 12.08 -12.36
CA GLN A 44 2.25 13.26 -12.37
C GLN A 44 3.73 12.87 -12.25
N THR A 45 4.02 11.71 -11.65
CA THR A 45 5.39 11.20 -11.49
C THR A 45 5.72 10.21 -12.60
N ASN A 46 4.96 9.12 -12.69
CA ASN A 46 5.04 8.14 -13.75
C ASN A 46 3.67 7.49 -13.95
N LYS A 47 3.26 7.33 -15.20
CA LYS A 47 2.01 6.66 -15.54
C LYS A 47 2.12 5.16 -15.24
N PRO A 48 1.29 4.59 -14.34
CA PRO A 48 1.36 3.17 -14.02
C PRO A 48 0.87 2.32 -15.21
N LYS A 49 1.48 1.16 -15.41
CA LYS A 49 1.05 0.20 -16.45
C LYS A 49 -0.03 -0.77 -15.95
N LEU A 50 0.06 -1.13 -14.68
CA LEU A 50 -0.80 -2.09 -14.00
C LEU A 50 -1.13 -1.56 -12.61
N ILE A 51 -2.41 -1.59 -12.25
CA ILE A 51 -2.89 -1.38 -10.89
C ILE A 51 -3.41 -2.71 -10.37
N ILE A 52 -2.89 -3.13 -9.23
CA ILE A 52 -3.37 -4.30 -8.49
C ILE A 52 -4.19 -3.76 -7.32
N ALA A 53 -5.46 -4.16 -7.23
CA ALA A 53 -6.36 -3.65 -6.20
C ALA A 53 -7.33 -4.73 -5.72
N ASP A 54 -7.90 -4.50 -4.54
CA ASP A 54 -9.04 -5.28 -4.06
C ASP A 54 -10.31 -4.95 -4.84
N ARG A 55 -11.38 -5.70 -4.59
CA ARG A 55 -12.69 -5.51 -5.23
C ARG A 55 -13.53 -4.43 -4.55
N TYR A 56 -12.92 -3.42 -3.94
CA TYR A 56 -13.65 -2.33 -3.31
C TYR A 56 -14.59 -1.64 -4.30
N THR A 57 -15.80 -1.27 -3.86
CA THR A 57 -16.89 -0.79 -4.73
C THR A 57 -16.50 0.42 -5.58
N GLY A 58 -15.77 1.38 -5.01
CA GLY A 58 -15.28 2.55 -5.75
C GLY A 58 -14.27 2.20 -6.86
N ILE A 59 -13.43 1.17 -6.65
CA ILE A 59 -12.42 0.69 -7.61
C ILE A 59 -13.07 -0.23 -8.65
N ASN A 60 -14.06 -1.04 -8.25
CA ASN A 60 -14.78 -1.94 -9.14
C ASN A 60 -15.86 -1.22 -10.00
N SER A 61 -16.05 0.08 -9.78
CA SER A 61 -17.02 0.89 -10.51
C SER A 61 -16.72 1.01 -12.01
N THR A 62 -17.76 1.12 -12.82
CA THR A 62 -17.65 1.36 -14.27
C THR A 62 -16.94 2.68 -14.56
N GLU A 63 -17.18 3.72 -13.76
CA GLU A 63 -16.52 5.03 -13.90
C GLU A 63 -15.00 4.91 -13.77
N PHE A 64 -14.52 4.20 -12.74
CA PHE A 64 -13.07 4.02 -12.53
C PHE A 64 -12.44 3.17 -13.64
N LYS A 65 -13.08 2.06 -14.03
CA LYS A 65 -12.60 1.19 -15.11
C LYS A 65 -12.50 1.92 -16.45
N ASN A 66 -13.53 2.69 -16.81
CA ASN A 66 -13.54 3.49 -18.04
C ASN A 66 -12.43 4.56 -18.02
N TYR A 67 -12.16 5.16 -16.87
CA TYR A 67 -11.04 6.10 -16.73
C TYR A 67 -9.70 5.39 -16.98
N LEU A 68 -9.46 4.24 -16.35
CA LEU A 68 -8.22 3.49 -16.54
C LEU A 68 -8.03 3.02 -17.99
N GLU A 69 -9.09 2.54 -18.65
CA GLU A 69 -9.06 2.14 -20.05
C GLU A 69 -8.70 3.32 -20.97
N LYS A 70 -9.30 4.50 -20.78
CA LYS A 70 -8.92 5.73 -21.50
C LYS A 70 -7.48 6.12 -21.27
N GLN A 71 -6.95 5.83 -20.09
CA GLN A 71 -5.54 6.01 -19.77
C GLN A 71 -4.68 4.81 -20.20
N SER A 72 -5.20 3.77 -20.84
CA SER A 72 -4.43 2.56 -21.18
C SER A 72 -3.71 1.93 -19.97
N ILE A 73 -4.32 2.03 -18.79
CA ILE A 73 -3.83 1.44 -17.53
C ILE A 73 -4.60 0.15 -17.31
N LYS A 74 -3.89 -0.97 -17.11
CA LYS A 74 -4.51 -2.25 -16.79
C LYS A 74 -4.89 -2.29 -15.30
N ILE A 75 -6.01 -2.90 -14.98
CA ILE A 75 -6.39 -3.21 -13.60
C ILE A 75 -6.52 -4.72 -13.41
N GLN A 76 -5.94 -5.22 -12.33
CA GLN A 76 -6.07 -6.61 -11.89
C GLN A 76 -6.64 -6.64 -10.47
N PHE A 77 -7.75 -7.34 -10.32
CA PHE A 77 -8.36 -7.56 -9.01
C PHE A 77 -7.73 -8.76 -8.34
N ILE A 78 -7.24 -8.59 -7.11
CA ILE A 78 -6.85 -9.73 -6.28
C ILE A 78 -8.08 -10.55 -5.89
N THR A 79 -7.90 -11.86 -5.83
CA THR A 79 -8.86 -12.76 -5.19
C THR A 79 -8.92 -12.44 -3.69
N VAL A 80 -10.06 -12.76 -3.08
CA VAL A 80 -10.18 -12.72 -1.61
C VAL A 80 -9.12 -13.66 -1.05
N ASN A 81 -8.36 -13.23 -0.05
CA ASN A 81 -7.24 -13.97 0.55
C ASN A 81 -6.04 -14.19 -0.39
N CYS A 82 -5.43 -13.12 -0.93
CA CYS A 82 -4.10 -13.19 -1.55
C CYS A 82 -3.03 -12.64 -0.58
N PRO A 83 -2.42 -13.47 0.30
CA PRO A 83 -1.59 -13.01 1.41
C PRO A 83 -0.33 -12.25 0.95
N GLN A 84 0.17 -12.56 -0.24
CA GLN A 84 1.41 -12.01 -0.77
C GLN A 84 1.24 -10.55 -1.20
N SER A 85 0.14 -10.23 -1.91
CA SER A 85 -0.18 -8.85 -2.28
C SER A 85 -0.71 -8.05 -1.08
N ASN A 86 -1.50 -8.68 -0.21
CA ASN A 86 -2.02 -8.02 0.98
C ASN A 86 -0.93 -7.70 2.01
N GLY A 87 0.02 -8.60 2.27
CA GLY A 87 0.99 -8.44 3.36
C GLY A 87 1.93 -7.23 3.20
N MET A 88 2.12 -6.73 1.98
CA MET A 88 2.83 -5.46 1.76
C MET A 88 1.95 -4.26 2.08
N CYS A 89 0.72 -4.24 1.55
CA CYS A 89 -0.26 -3.19 1.81
C CYS A 89 -0.60 -3.12 3.30
N GLU A 90 -0.76 -4.25 3.99
CA GLU A 90 -1.03 -4.35 5.42
C GLU A 90 0.10 -3.74 6.25
N ARG A 91 1.36 -4.13 6.01
CA ARG A 91 2.53 -3.58 6.71
C ARG A 91 2.68 -2.08 6.47
N MET A 92 2.45 -1.63 5.23
CA MET A 92 2.47 -0.22 4.89
C MET A 92 1.35 0.54 5.63
N ASN A 93 0.12 0.05 5.60
CA ASN A 93 -1.03 0.65 6.28
C ASN A 93 -0.77 0.76 7.79
N GLN A 94 -0.26 -0.31 8.41
CA GLN A 94 0.10 -0.30 9.83
C GLN A 94 1.16 0.75 10.15
N THR A 95 2.20 0.87 9.31
CA THR A 95 3.26 1.89 9.46
C THR A 95 2.68 3.30 9.34
N LEU A 96 1.88 3.55 8.30
CA LEU A 96 1.26 4.84 8.04
C LEU A 96 0.36 5.28 9.20
N VAL A 97 -0.52 4.39 9.65
CA VAL A 97 -1.44 4.67 10.77
C VAL A 97 -0.68 4.90 12.07
N THR A 98 0.34 4.10 12.36
CA THR A 98 1.18 4.26 13.57
C THR A 98 1.87 5.62 13.58
N ARG A 99 2.55 6.00 12.48
CA ARG A 99 3.20 7.31 12.38
C ARG A 99 2.22 8.47 12.50
N LEU A 100 1.05 8.34 11.87
CA LEU A 100 -0.01 9.35 11.97
C LEU A 100 -0.52 9.50 13.41
N ARG A 101 -0.73 8.40 14.13
CA ARG A 101 -1.12 8.42 15.56
C ARG A 101 -0.06 9.09 16.43
N CYS A 102 1.22 8.77 16.22
CA CYS A 102 2.32 9.43 16.93
C CYS A 102 2.30 10.95 16.72
N LYS A 103 2.20 11.42 15.46
CA LYS A 103 2.16 12.86 15.14
C LYS A 103 0.94 13.58 15.70
N ILE A 104 -0.22 12.90 15.74
CA ILE A 104 -1.43 13.43 16.36
C ILE A 104 -1.25 13.62 17.87
N ASN A 105 -0.57 12.68 18.53
CA ASN A 105 -0.33 12.72 19.97
C ASN A 105 0.81 13.67 20.39
N GLU A 106 1.80 13.89 19.52
CA GLU A 106 3.01 14.69 19.81
C GLU A 106 2.76 16.21 19.80
N LYS A 107 1.81 16.71 18.99
CA LYS A 107 1.66 18.16 18.77
C LYS A 107 0.70 18.83 19.76
N SER A 108 1.21 19.81 20.51
CA SER A 108 0.44 20.78 21.34
C SER A 108 -0.40 21.79 20.54
N LYS A 109 -0.60 21.59 19.23
CA LYS A 109 -1.38 22.48 18.34
C LYS A 109 -2.34 21.64 17.50
N ASN A 110 -3.60 22.10 17.41
CA ASN A 110 -4.71 21.52 16.63
C ASN A 110 -4.46 21.50 15.10
N VAL A 111 -3.44 20.79 14.64
CA VAL A 111 -3.19 20.60 13.20
C VAL A 111 -4.15 19.54 12.67
N CYS A 112 -4.85 19.86 11.58
CA CYS A 112 -5.78 18.90 10.98
C CYS A 112 -5.02 17.66 10.48
N TRP A 113 -5.58 16.47 10.76
CA TRP A 113 -4.98 15.20 10.38
C TRP A 113 -4.61 15.07 8.89
N PRO A 114 -5.34 15.66 7.91
CA PRO A 114 -4.95 15.57 6.50
C PRO A 114 -3.62 16.26 6.19
N LYS A 115 -3.27 17.31 6.94
CA LYS A 115 -1.97 17.98 6.79
C LYS A 115 -0.86 17.11 7.37
N LEU A 116 -1.11 16.49 8.53
CA LEU A 116 -0.19 15.51 9.12
C LEU A 116 0.02 14.29 8.21
N LEU A 117 -0.99 13.86 7.47
CA LEU A 117 -0.85 12.77 6.50
C LEU A 117 0.20 13.10 5.43
N ILE A 118 0.27 14.34 4.95
CA ILE A 118 1.28 14.77 3.97
C ILE A 118 2.67 14.64 4.57
N ASP A 119 2.86 15.18 5.78
CA ASP A 119 4.14 15.10 6.52
C ASP A 119 4.56 13.63 6.72
N VAL A 120 3.64 12.78 7.19
CA VAL A 120 3.91 11.35 7.43
C VAL A 120 4.24 10.60 6.14
N THR A 121 3.57 10.93 5.03
CA THR A 121 3.84 10.31 3.72
C THR A 121 5.23 10.68 3.23
N GLU A 122 5.62 11.95 3.41
CA GLU A 122 6.97 12.42 3.06
C GLU A 122 8.03 11.77 3.96
N GLU A 123 7.79 11.68 5.27
CA GLU A 123 8.68 10.96 6.19
C GLU A 123 8.82 9.49 5.83
N TYR A 124 7.73 8.83 5.41
CA TYR A 124 7.76 7.45 4.94
C TYR A 124 8.64 7.32 3.69
N ASN A 125 8.41 8.16 2.69
CA ASN A 125 9.17 8.12 1.44
C ASN A 125 10.65 8.47 1.62
N ASN A 126 11.02 9.22 2.66
CA ASN A 126 12.42 9.51 3.00
C ASN A 126 13.05 8.49 3.99
N SER A 127 12.28 7.56 4.56
CA SER A 127 12.82 6.57 5.50
C SER A 127 13.40 5.37 4.76
N PRO A 128 14.65 4.97 5.00
CA PRO A 128 15.16 3.69 4.50
C PRO A 128 14.34 2.51 5.02
N HIS A 129 13.98 1.57 4.13
CA HIS A 129 13.27 0.35 4.52
C HIS A 129 14.23 -0.81 4.78
N SER A 130 13.86 -1.74 5.66
CA SER A 130 14.74 -2.87 6.05
C SER A 130 15.10 -3.78 4.88
N VAL A 131 14.14 -4.08 4.00
CA VAL A 131 14.36 -5.00 2.86
C VAL A 131 15.18 -4.34 1.77
N THR A 132 14.77 -3.16 1.29
CA THR A 132 15.46 -2.49 0.18
C THR A 132 16.73 -1.78 0.64
N THR A 133 16.88 -1.50 1.94
CA THR A 133 17.95 -0.69 2.56
C THR A 133 18.04 0.78 2.11
N PHE A 134 17.19 1.18 1.18
CA PHE A 134 17.11 2.52 0.61
C PHE A 134 15.76 3.16 0.91
N SER A 135 15.70 4.50 0.87
CA SER A 135 14.43 5.21 0.98
C SER A 135 13.62 5.09 -0.31
N PRO A 136 12.28 5.02 -0.24
CA PRO A 136 11.46 4.95 -1.43
C PRO A 136 11.67 6.12 -2.41
N LYS A 137 11.86 7.34 -1.90
CA LYS A 137 12.09 8.54 -2.69
C LYS A 137 13.39 8.47 -3.47
N TYR A 138 14.44 7.93 -2.85
CA TYR A 138 15.73 7.73 -3.50
C TYR A 138 15.64 6.66 -4.60
N LEU A 139 14.95 5.55 -4.37
CA LEU A 139 14.74 4.54 -5.41
C LEU A 139 13.88 5.07 -6.58
N MET A 140 12.92 5.94 -6.30
CA MET A 140 12.01 6.49 -7.32
C MET A 140 12.68 7.61 -8.14
N PHE A 141 13.33 8.57 -7.49
CA PHE A 141 13.81 9.81 -8.12
C PHE A 141 15.32 10.06 -7.98
N GLY A 142 16.06 9.22 -7.27
CA GLY A 142 17.48 9.45 -6.96
C GLY A 142 17.71 10.56 -5.93
N ILE A 143 16.66 11.06 -5.28
CA ILE A 143 16.76 12.10 -4.25
C ILE A 143 17.12 11.43 -2.93
N GLU A 144 18.32 11.72 -2.43
CA GLU A 144 18.80 11.19 -1.16
C GLU A 144 17.88 11.61 0.00
N PRO A 145 17.63 10.71 0.96
CA PRO A 145 16.85 11.07 2.13
C PRO A 145 17.59 12.12 2.96
N PHE A 146 16.84 12.91 3.73
CA PHE A 146 17.44 13.82 4.71
C PHE A 146 18.18 12.99 5.76
N ALA A 147 19.48 12.82 5.60
CA ALA A 147 20.35 12.16 6.55
C ALA A 147 21.16 13.22 7.32
N PRO A 148 21.33 13.09 8.65
CA PRO A 148 22.37 13.84 9.34
C PRO A 148 23.73 13.47 8.73
N ILE A 149 24.62 14.46 8.66
CA ILE A 149 25.97 14.41 8.09
C ILE A 149 26.71 13.18 8.66
N THR A 150 26.60 12.06 7.97
CA THR A 150 27.38 10.85 8.18
C THR A 150 27.67 10.34 6.78
N ASP A 151 28.91 9.93 6.53
CA ASP A 151 29.49 9.53 5.24
C ASP A 151 28.83 8.26 4.64
N LYS A 152 27.50 8.23 4.57
CA LYS A 152 26.78 7.12 3.99
C LYS A 152 26.80 7.31 2.47
N TYR A 153 27.77 6.65 1.84
CA TYR A 153 27.87 6.58 0.39
C TYR A 153 26.57 5.97 -0.17
N TYR A 154 25.81 6.78 -0.92
CA TYR A 154 24.73 6.29 -1.75
C TYR A 154 25.31 5.96 -3.12
N PRO A 155 25.14 4.71 -3.62
CA PRO A 155 25.63 4.36 -4.95
C PRO A 155 24.88 5.14 -6.03
N GLU A 156 25.20 4.94 -7.31
CA GLU A 156 24.32 5.48 -8.35
C GLU A 156 22.93 4.85 -8.29
N MET A 157 21.90 5.60 -8.67
CA MET A 157 20.50 5.16 -8.58
C MET A 157 20.23 3.83 -9.33
N LYS A 158 20.92 3.57 -10.46
CA LYS A 158 20.82 2.29 -11.17
C LYS A 158 21.33 1.13 -10.32
N GLU A 159 22.46 1.33 -9.66
CA GLU A 159 23.07 0.32 -8.79
C GLU A 159 22.26 0.12 -7.51
N ALA A 160 21.77 1.19 -6.90
CA ALA A 160 20.84 1.11 -5.79
C ALA A 160 19.59 0.28 -6.12
N ARG A 161 19.02 0.47 -7.32
CA ARG A 161 17.88 -0.32 -7.81
C ARG A 161 18.24 -1.78 -8.01
N ARG A 162 19.43 -2.09 -8.53
CA ARG A 162 19.92 -3.48 -8.68
C ARG A 162 20.00 -4.16 -7.31
N ILE A 163 20.67 -3.52 -6.34
CA ILE A 163 20.79 -4.03 -4.96
C ILE A 163 19.41 -4.20 -4.31
N ALA A 164 18.51 -3.23 -4.47
CA ALA A 164 17.16 -3.29 -3.91
C ALA A 164 16.33 -4.45 -4.50
N LEU A 165 16.49 -4.71 -5.81
CA LEU A 165 15.86 -5.84 -6.48
C LEU A 165 16.39 -7.17 -5.96
N GLU A 166 17.71 -7.33 -5.87
CA GLU A 166 18.34 -8.57 -5.35
C GLU A 166 17.89 -8.87 -3.92
N LYS A 167 17.91 -7.87 -3.03
CA LYS A 167 17.44 -8.04 -1.65
C LYS A 167 15.95 -8.35 -1.58
N SER A 168 15.12 -7.69 -2.40
CA SER A 168 13.68 -7.96 -2.45
C SER A 168 13.39 -9.37 -2.93
N SER A 169 14.10 -9.84 -3.96
CA SER A 169 13.98 -11.20 -4.49
C SER A 169 14.42 -12.25 -3.48
N ALA A 170 15.57 -12.04 -2.83
CA ALA A 170 16.06 -12.93 -1.77
C ALA A 170 15.06 -13.01 -0.60
N ASN A 171 14.55 -11.86 -0.15
CA ASN A 171 13.53 -11.80 0.90
C ASN A 171 12.23 -12.50 0.48
N HIS A 172 11.82 -12.37 -0.79
CA HIS A 172 10.63 -13.06 -1.29
C HIS A 172 10.82 -14.57 -1.32
N ALA A 173 11.99 -15.06 -1.76
CA ALA A 173 12.34 -16.48 -1.74
C ALA A 173 12.36 -17.06 -0.32
N LEU A 174 12.94 -16.32 0.65
CA LEU A 174 12.92 -16.70 2.06
C LEU A 174 11.49 -16.78 2.60
N ASN A 175 10.66 -15.76 2.34
CA ASN A 175 9.26 -15.77 2.77
C ASN A 175 8.46 -16.91 2.15
N LYS A 176 8.71 -17.25 0.88
CA LYS A 176 8.10 -18.40 0.21
C LYS A 176 8.49 -19.70 0.92
N LYS A 177 9.79 -19.90 1.20
CA LYS A 177 10.26 -21.08 1.94
C LYS A 177 9.57 -21.24 3.30
N TYR A 178 9.47 -20.16 4.08
CA TYR A 178 8.79 -20.19 5.37
C TYR A 178 7.28 -20.44 5.28
N TYR A 179 6.64 -19.99 4.19
CA TYR A 179 5.24 -20.27 3.92
C TYR A 179 5.05 -21.74 3.60
N ASP A 180 5.82 -22.27 2.64
CA ASP A 180 5.77 -23.66 2.19
C ASP A 180 6.09 -24.65 3.33
N GLU A 181 6.97 -24.29 4.27
CA GLU A 181 7.27 -25.12 5.46
C GLU A 181 6.06 -25.29 6.42
N LYS A 182 5.11 -24.35 6.40
CA LYS A 182 3.96 -24.32 7.32
C LYS A 182 2.63 -24.56 6.61
N HIS A 183 2.65 -24.74 5.30
CA HIS A 183 1.46 -24.87 4.47
C HIS A 183 1.45 -26.24 3.81
N GLU A 184 0.35 -26.97 3.96
CA GLU A 184 0.10 -28.20 3.22
C GLU A 184 -0.69 -27.84 1.96
N ASP A 185 -0.14 -28.19 0.79
CA ASP A 185 -0.85 -28.04 -0.47
C ASP A 185 -1.93 -29.13 -0.58
N TYR A 186 -3.19 -28.73 -0.77
CA TYR A 186 -4.31 -29.63 -1.05
C TYR A 186 -4.72 -29.52 -2.51
N GLU A 187 -4.66 -30.63 -3.26
CA GLU A 187 -5.22 -30.72 -4.61
C GLU A 187 -6.69 -31.14 -4.54
N PHE A 188 -7.60 -30.22 -4.83
CA PHE A 188 -9.04 -30.51 -4.88
C PHE A 188 -9.44 -31.17 -6.20
N LYS A 189 -10.28 -32.20 -6.12
CA LYS A 189 -10.88 -32.83 -7.31
C LYS A 189 -12.22 -32.19 -7.66
N ILE A 190 -12.55 -32.18 -8.96
CA ILE A 190 -13.87 -31.72 -9.43
C ILE A 190 -14.96 -32.60 -8.79
N GLY A 191 -15.87 -31.98 -8.04
CA GLY A 191 -16.96 -32.65 -7.32
C GLY A 191 -16.69 -32.89 -5.83
N GLU A 192 -15.50 -32.56 -5.34
CA GLU A 192 -15.15 -32.66 -3.91
C GLU A 192 -15.83 -31.56 -3.10
N LEU A 193 -16.39 -31.92 -1.95
CA LEU A 193 -17.02 -30.97 -1.04
C LEU A 193 -15.93 -30.26 -0.23
N VAL A 194 -15.89 -28.94 -0.34
CA VAL A 194 -14.96 -28.09 0.40
C VAL A 194 -15.72 -27.14 1.31
N TYR A 195 -15.17 -26.90 2.49
CA TYR A 195 -15.67 -25.86 3.38
C TYR A 195 -15.11 -24.52 2.94
N VAL A 196 -15.98 -23.57 2.61
CA VAL A 196 -15.59 -22.19 2.33
C VAL A 196 -15.84 -21.36 3.57
N GLU A 197 -14.77 -20.87 4.18
CA GLU A 197 -14.88 -19.96 5.32
C GLU A 197 -15.33 -18.58 4.84
N ASN A 198 -16.61 -18.26 5.04
CA ASN A 198 -17.14 -16.91 4.81
C ASN A 198 -16.70 -15.98 5.94
N LYS A 199 -15.46 -15.45 5.87
CA LYS A 199 -14.94 -14.45 6.82
C LYS A 199 -15.62 -13.08 6.64
N ASN A 200 -16.89 -12.98 7.02
CA ASN A 200 -17.57 -11.71 7.28
C ASN A 200 -17.52 -11.43 8.79
N GLU A 201 -16.31 -11.28 9.37
CA GLU A 201 -16.16 -11.02 10.82
C GLU A 201 -16.84 -9.71 11.27
N ILE A 202 -17.10 -8.78 10.35
CA ILE A 202 -17.70 -7.47 10.66
C ILE A 202 -19.24 -7.51 10.66
N SER A 203 -19.86 -8.55 10.08
CA SER A 203 -21.32 -8.64 9.92
C SER A 203 -21.92 -9.98 10.36
N ARG A 204 -21.20 -10.77 11.15
CA ARG A 204 -21.70 -12.05 11.68
C ARG A 204 -22.87 -11.80 12.63
N LYS A 205 -24.06 -12.33 12.31
CA LYS A 205 -25.16 -12.41 13.28
C LYS A 205 -24.83 -13.50 14.29
N LYS A 206 -25.23 -13.31 15.55
CA LYS A 206 -24.85 -14.06 16.77
C LYS A 206 -25.08 -15.59 16.74
N LEU A 207 -25.58 -16.17 15.64
CA LEU A 207 -25.97 -17.58 15.51
C LEU A 207 -25.54 -18.22 14.17
N GLU A 208 -24.62 -17.63 13.41
CA GLU A 208 -24.12 -18.30 12.20
C GLU A 208 -23.16 -19.44 12.57
N PRO A 209 -23.23 -20.59 11.88
CA PRO A 209 -22.41 -21.76 12.17
C PRO A 209 -20.91 -21.42 12.03
N ILE A 210 -20.13 -22.10 12.86
CA ILE A 210 -18.66 -21.95 12.97
C ILE A 210 -18.00 -22.48 11.70
#